data_AF-A0A4Y4K3C6-F1
#
_entry.id   AF-A0A4Y4K3C6-F1
#
_cell.length_a   1.000
_cell.length_b   1.000
_cell.length_c   1.000
_cell.angle_alpha   90.00
_cell.angle_beta   90.00
_cell.angle_gamma   90.00
#
_symmetry.space_group_name_H-M   'P 1'
#
loop_
_entity.id
_entity.type
_entity.pdbx_description
1 polymer ?
#
loop_
_entity_poly.entity_id
_entity_poly.type
_entity_poly.pdbx_seq_one_letter_code
_entity_poly.pdbx_strand_id
1 'polypeptide(L)'
;MNGGQRHWNEETQRWEDGTAEVARATPPPPARPAHMPAWPPGEVRDPDADAPTGPWPVAAPSAPPAVPGGYSRRTAVAVIGSAAAVGVAVALVVTLGPGSGGHGGDRVAATTSGTPATSEPPPTTYASPEPDTGTPSPSADEPPAGYTAYDDPEGFRIAVPDGWQHQRSTVSSQYGMDIVNYRDSTGRHRLQVYEVQEASPDESFDQYLSADVPKPQGFRTLSRVNLDSGDFTGSRLEYLADSLRGEPDIGTWHVVDERFLAADGRLYALASYGPESDGRDDEQEVLSAALDWFCPSSATCAD
;
A
#
# COMPACT_ATOMS: atom_id res chain seq x y z
N MET A 1 -2.47 26.47 -26.31
CA MET A 1 -2.75 25.75 -25.06
C MET A 1 -2.06 24.40 -25.18
N ASN A 2 -0.86 24.27 -24.61
CA ASN A 2 -0.13 22.99 -24.58
C ASN A 2 -0.62 22.23 -23.34
N GLY A 3 -1.78 21.56 -23.45
CA GLY A 3 -2.16 20.56 -22.46
C GLY A 3 -1.32 19.32 -22.73
N GLY A 4 -0.41 19.00 -21.83
CA GLY A 4 0.34 17.74 -21.88
C GLY A 4 -0.60 16.53 -21.79
N GLN A 5 -0.13 15.34 -22.16
CA GLN A 5 -0.93 14.12 -22.00
C GLN A 5 -1.13 13.83 -20.50
N ARG A 6 -2.38 13.52 -20.12
CA ARG A 6 -2.72 13.06 -18.77
C ARG A 6 -2.16 11.66 -18.56
N HIS A 7 -1.65 11.39 -17.37
CA HIS A 7 -1.13 10.08 -16.98
C HIS A 7 -1.57 9.74 -15.55
N TRP A 8 -1.63 8.45 -15.24
CA TRP A 8 -1.84 7.96 -13.89
C TRP A 8 -0.50 8.02 -13.13
N ASN A 9 -0.52 8.62 -11.94
CA ASN A 9 0.65 8.65 -11.06
C ASN A 9 0.42 7.65 -9.91
N GLU A 10 1.21 6.57 -9.87
CA GLU A 10 1.12 5.53 -8.83
C GLU A 10 1.55 6.03 -7.44
N GLU A 11 2.32 7.10 -7.34
CA GLU A 11 2.67 7.70 -6.04
C GLU A 11 1.46 8.41 -5.43
N THR A 12 0.67 9.08 -6.28
CA THR A 12 -0.40 9.99 -5.86
C THR A 12 -1.80 9.42 -6.11
N GLN A 13 -1.88 8.20 -6.67
CA GLN A 13 -3.10 7.49 -7.05
C GLN A 13 -4.12 8.39 -7.75
N ARG A 14 -3.64 9.24 -8.67
CA ARG A 14 -4.49 10.17 -9.42
C ARG A 14 -3.93 10.52 -10.80
N TRP A 15 -4.80 11.09 -11.61
CA TRP A 15 -4.43 11.68 -12.89
C TRP A 15 -3.70 13.01 -12.73
N GLU A 16 -2.56 13.15 -13.39
CA GLU A 16 -1.80 14.39 -13.44
C GLU A 16 -1.53 14.82 -14.89
N ASP A 17 -1.51 16.13 -15.15
CA ASP A 17 -1.16 16.69 -16.45
C ASP A 17 0.37 16.66 -16.61
N GLY A 18 0.89 16.06 -17.68
CA GLY A 18 2.34 15.96 -17.89
C GLY A 18 2.77 16.33 -19.31
N THR A 19 3.81 17.18 -19.42
CA THR A 19 4.68 17.13 -20.60
C THR A 19 5.51 15.86 -20.52
N ALA A 20 5.69 15.15 -21.65
CA ALA A 20 6.74 14.16 -21.78
C ALA A 20 8.09 14.88 -21.61
N GLU A 21 8.53 15.08 -20.36
CA GLU A 21 9.88 15.52 -20.09
C GLU A 21 10.75 14.32 -20.43
N VAL A 22 11.19 14.29 -21.69
CA VAL A 22 12.40 13.56 -22.10
C VAL A 22 13.38 13.80 -20.98
N ALA A 23 13.80 12.71 -20.32
CA ALA A 23 14.77 12.74 -19.23
C ALA A 23 15.82 13.79 -19.60
N ARG A 24 15.84 14.93 -18.90
CA ARG A 24 16.92 15.88 -19.07
C ARG A 24 18.13 15.12 -18.60
N ALA A 25 18.91 14.63 -19.56
CA ALA A 25 20.23 14.12 -19.31
C ALA A 25 20.92 15.18 -18.45
N THR A 26 21.14 14.86 -17.17
CA THR A 26 21.96 15.69 -16.30
C THR A 26 23.27 15.86 -17.05
N PRO A 27 23.71 17.10 -17.36
CA PRO A 27 25.02 17.26 -17.98
C PRO A 27 26.05 16.53 -17.10
N PRO A 28 27.04 15.86 -17.71
CA PRO A 28 28.02 15.09 -16.96
C PRO A 28 28.63 15.97 -15.86
N PRO A 29 28.91 15.41 -14.67
CA PRO A 29 29.49 16.19 -13.58
C PRO A 29 30.75 16.91 -14.09
N PRO A 30 30.98 18.16 -13.66
CA PRO A 30 32.17 18.90 -14.08
C PRO A 30 33.42 18.07 -13.77
N ALA A 31 34.38 18.06 -14.69
CA ALA A 31 35.63 17.34 -14.50
C ALA A 31 36.30 17.78 -13.19
N ARG A 32 36.84 16.81 -12.44
CA ARG A 32 37.61 17.06 -11.21
C ARG A 32 38.69 18.13 -11.51
N PRO A 33 38.81 19.20 -10.71
CA PRO A 33 39.85 20.20 -10.88
C PRO A 33 41.22 19.54 -10.90
N ALA A 34 42.08 19.89 -11.86
CA ALA A 34 43.40 19.28 -12.02
C ALA A 34 44.34 19.55 -10.83
N HIS A 35 44.00 20.48 -9.94
CA HIS A 35 44.84 20.91 -8.83
C HIS A 35 44.02 20.92 -7.53
N MET A 36 44.37 20.03 -6.61
CA MET A 36 44.04 20.18 -5.19
C MET A 36 44.96 21.25 -4.60
N PRO A 37 44.47 22.18 -3.77
CA PRO A 37 45.36 23.01 -2.97
C PRO A 37 46.14 22.10 -2.01
N ALA A 38 47.47 22.15 -2.09
CA ALA A 38 48.34 21.44 -1.18
C ALA A 38 48.18 22.05 0.23
N TRP A 39 47.67 21.26 1.16
CA TRP A 39 47.72 21.61 2.58
C TRP A 39 49.19 21.63 3.01
N PRO A 40 49.70 22.68 3.69
CA PRO A 40 51.02 22.61 4.29
C PRO A 40 51.06 21.49 5.33
N PRO A 41 52.19 20.78 5.51
CA PRO A 41 52.30 19.73 6.50
C PRO A 41 52.07 20.32 7.90
N GLY A 42 50.95 19.92 8.51
CA GLY A 42 50.60 20.28 9.88
C GLY A 42 51.49 19.52 10.85
N GLU A 43 52.27 20.29 11.60
CA GLU A 43 53.02 19.91 12.79
C GLU A 43 52.11 19.17 13.79
N VAL A 44 52.57 18.01 14.29
CA VAL A 44 51.88 17.25 15.34
C VAL A 44 51.93 18.09 16.62
N ARG A 45 50.79 18.66 17.02
CA ARG A 45 50.64 19.29 18.33
C ARG A 45 50.15 18.26 19.34
N ASP A 46 50.94 18.11 20.38
CA ASP A 46 50.68 17.33 21.59
C ASP A 46 49.42 17.87 22.31
N PRO A 47 48.40 17.07 22.62
CA PRO A 47 47.14 17.56 23.19
C PRO A 47 47.19 17.97 24.68
N ASP A 48 48.35 17.92 25.35
CA ASP A 48 48.44 18.17 26.81
C ASP A 48 49.23 19.43 27.24
N ALA A 49 49.59 20.33 26.32
CA ALA A 49 50.32 21.56 26.64
C ALA A 49 49.47 22.82 26.41
N ASP A 50 48.55 23.11 27.34
CA ASP A 50 48.14 24.46 27.81
C ASP A 50 46.73 24.42 28.44
N ALA A 51 46.67 24.05 29.73
CA ALA A 51 45.47 24.24 30.55
C ALA A 51 45.66 25.44 31.49
N PRO A 52 44.99 26.59 31.28
CA PRO A 52 44.90 27.63 32.29
C PRO A 52 43.87 27.24 33.37
N THR A 53 44.34 27.08 34.61
CA THR A 53 43.50 26.93 35.80
C THR A 53 42.82 28.27 36.14
N GLY A 54 41.53 28.40 35.81
CA GLY A 54 40.69 29.52 36.23
C GLY A 54 39.20 29.14 36.26
N PRO A 55 38.40 29.65 37.21
CA PRO A 55 36.99 29.31 37.32
C PRO A 55 36.15 29.91 36.17
N TRP A 56 35.33 29.07 35.54
CA TRP A 56 34.42 29.44 34.46
C TRP A 56 33.28 30.35 34.96
N PRO A 57 32.91 31.43 34.22
CA PRO A 57 31.67 32.13 34.48
C PRO A 57 30.47 31.34 33.95
N VAL A 58 29.43 31.22 34.77
CA VAL A 58 28.15 30.59 34.43
C VAL A 58 27.44 31.47 33.40
N ALA A 59 27.15 30.92 32.21
CA ALA A 59 26.33 31.59 31.20
C ALA A 59 24.86 31.63 31.64
N ALA A 60 24.26 32.82 31.63
CA ALA A 60 22.83 33.02 31.89
C ALA A 60 21.98 32.54 30.69
N PRO A 61 20.76 32.02 30.92
CA PRO A 61 19.89 31.54 29.84
C PRO A 61 19.31 32.69 29.00
N SER A 62 19.37 32.50 27.67
CA SER A 62 18.79 33.39 26.66
C SER A 62 17.26 33.38 26.71
N ALA A 63 16.64 34.57 26.77
CA ALA A 63 15.19 34.73 26.73
C ALA A 63 14.61 34.46 25.31
N PRO A 64 13.39 33.91 25.20
CA PRO A 64 12.71 33.71 23.91
C PRO A 64 12.18 35.03 23.31
N PRO A 65 12.06 35.14 21.98
CA PRO A 65 11.55 36.35 21.33
C PRO A 65 10.04 36.56 21.59
N ALA A 66 9.66 37.82 21.79
CA ALA A 66 8.30 38.26 22.06
C ALA A 66 7.38 38.14 20.83
N VAL A 67 6.20 37.57 21.03
CA VAL A 67 5.08 37.54 20.06
C VAL A 67 4.33 38.88 20.13
N PRO A 68 4.09 39.59 19.02
CA PRO A 68 3.14 40.70 19.02
C PRO A 68 1.70 40.15 18.95
N GLY A 69 0.89 40.54 19.93
CA GLY A 69 -0.52 40.17 20.03
C GLY A 69 -1.46 41.01 19.16
N GLY A 70 -2.44 40.32 18.58
CA GLY A 70 -3.88 40.60 18.72
C GLY A 70 -4.51 41.68 17.86
N TYR A 71 -5.38 41.26 16.93
CA TYR A 71 -6.68 41.83 16.53
C TYR A 71 -7.36 40.74 15.66
N SER A 72 -8.67 40.50 15.56
CA SER A 72 -9.91 40.93 16.21
C SER A 72 -10.99 39.98 15.66
N ARG A 73 -11.99 39.61 16.47
CA ARG A 73 -13.16 38.85 15.99
C ARG A 73 -13.93 39.68 14.96
N ARG A 74 -14.04 39.20 13.72
CA ARG A 74 -15.10 39.58 12.79
C ARG A 74 -15.61 38.35 12.06
N THR A 75 -16.87 38.05 12.36
CA THR A 75 -17.79 37.16 11.65
C THR A 75 -17.67 37.34 10.14
N ALA A 76 -17.43 36.24 9.42
CA ALA A 76 -17.65 36.17 7.98
C ALA A 76 -18.53 34.96 7.69
N VAL A 77 -19.62 35.26 7.00
CA VAL A 77 -20.79 34.43 6.70
C VAL A 77 -20.45 33.38 5.65
N ALA A 78 -21.13 32.24 5.76
CA ALA A 78 -21.12 31.11 4.84
C ALA A 78 -21.38 31.51 3.37
N VAL A 79 -20.66 30.88 2.45
CA VAL A 79 -21.12 30.64 1.08
C VAL A 79 -21.07 29.14 0.85
N ILE A 80 -22.25 28.54 0.80
CA ILE A 80 -22.49 27.17 0.35
C ILE A 80 -22.19 27.16 -1.16
N GLY A 81 -21.09 26.53 -1.54
CA GLY A 81 -20.76 26.20 -2.92
C GLY A 81 -20.92 24.71 -3.13
N SER A 82 -22.11 24.30 -3.57
CA SER A 82 -22.45 22.96 -3.99
C SER A 82 -21.58 22.54 -5.19
N ALA A 83 -20.56 21.72 -4.94
CA ALA A 83 -19.87 20.99 -5.99
C ALA A 83 -20.63 19.69 -6.25
N ALA A 84 -21.36 19.66 -7.36
CA ALA A 84 -22.05 18.50 -7.86
C ALA A 84 -21.03 17.40 -8.19
N ALA A 85 -21.09 16.30 -7.45
CA ALA A 85 -20.48 15.04 -7.85
C ALA A 85 -21.19 14.55 -9.13
N VAL A 86 -20.48 14.54 -10.25
CA VAL A 86 -20.93 13.83 -11.45
C VAL A 86 -20.52 12.37 -11.27
N GLY A 87 -21.27 11.65 -10.45
CA GLY A 87 -21.26 10.19 -10.46
C GLY A 87 -22.11 9.73 -11.64
N VAL A 88 -21.49 9.11 -12.64
CA VAL A 88 -22.22 8.45 -13.73
C VAL A 88 -22.76 7.13 -13.18
N ALA A 89 -23.96 7.17 -12.59
CA ALA A 89 -24.72 5.98 -12.28
C ALA A 89 -25.37 5.46 -13.56
N VAL A 90 -24.87 4.36 -14.11
CA VAL A 90 -25.57 3.62 -15.18
C VAL A 90 -26.70 2.83 -14.53
N ALA A 91 -27.91 3.38 -14.60
CA ALA A 91 -29.13 2.69 -14.23
C ALA A 91 -29.51 1.68 -15.32
N LEU A 92 -29.32 0.37 -15.05
CA LEU A 92 -29.89 -0.69 -15.87
C LEU A 92 -31.36 -0.89 -15.49
N VAL A 93 -32.24 -0.42 -16.38
CA VAL A 93 -33.69 -0.63 -16.32
C VAL A 93 -33.99 -2.09 -16.66
N VAL A 94 -34.57 -2.83 -15.70
CA VAL A 94 -35.18 -4.14 -15.97
C VAL A 94 -36.52 -3.92 -16.68
N THR A 95 -36.62 -4.39 -17.92
CA THR A 95 -37.91 -4.58 -18.59
C THR A 95 -38.29 -6.06 -18.52
N LEU A 96 -39.30 -6.36 -17.70
CA LEU A 96 -39.98 -7.65 -17.69
C LEU A 96 -40.88 -7.75 -18.93
N GLY A 97 -40.60 -8.75 -19.77
CA GLY A 97 -41.48 -9.19 -20.85
C GLY A 97 -42.04 -10.60 -20.55
N PRO A 98 -43.37 -10.82 -20.65
CA PRO A 98 -44.01 -12.06 -20.21
C PRO A 98 -44.23 -13.08 -21.34
N GLY A 99 -44.32 -14.36 -20.93
CA GLY A 99 -45.02 -15.43 -21.65
C GLY A 99 -44.17 -16.28 -22.58
N SER A 100 -44.49 -17.54 -22.88
CA SER A 100 -45.60 -18.41 -22.45
C SER A 100 -45.52 -19.73 -23.24
N GLY A 101 -45.89 -20.85 -22.61
CA GLY A 101 -46.34 -22.12 -23.24
C GLY A 101 -45.22 -23.02 -23.76
N GLY A 102 -45.24 -24.36 -23.68
CA GLY A 102 -46.17 -25.45 -23.36
C GLY A 102 -45.39 -26.76 -23.64
N HIS A 103 -45.80 -28.02 -23.47
CA HIS A 103 -46.96 -28.76 -22.98
C HIS A 103 -46.60 -30.27 -23.13
N GLY A 104 -47.19 -31.17 -22.32
CA GLY A 104 -47.26 -32.63 -22.55
C GLY A 104 -46.39 -33.44 -21.58
N GLY A 105 -46.96 -34.16 -20.59
CA GLY A 105 -47.73 -35.42 -20.70
C GLY A 105 -46.73 -36.58 -20.46
N ASP A 106 -46.89 -37.58 -19.58
CA ASP A 106 -48.04 -38.28 -19.04
C ASP A 106 -47.69 -39.02 -17.73
N ARG A 107 -48.73 -39.44 -17.00
CA ARG A 107 -48.67 -40.28 -15.78
C ARG A 107 -48.46 -41.76 -16.14
N VAL A 108 -47.67 -42.50 -15.35
CA VAL A 108 -47.91 -43.93 -15.01
C VAL A 108 -47.41 -44.23 -13.59
N ALA A 109 -48.12 -45.15 -12.91
CA ALA A 109 -48.06 -45.49 -11.50
C ALA A 109 -46.99 -46.52 -11.08
N ALA A 110 -46.64 -46.44 -9.79
CA ALA A 110 -46.26 -47.46 -8.78
C ALA A 110 -45.53 -48.77 -9.18
N THR A 111 -44.52 -49.16 -8.38
CA THR A 111 -44.44 -50.44 -7.64
C THR A 111 -43.30 -50.41 -6.60
N THR A 112 -43.59 -50.91 -5.39
CA THR A 112 -42.71 -51.18 -4.24
C THR A 112 -41.99 -52.54 -4.33
N SER A 113 -40.75 -52.62 -3.84
CA SER A 113 -40.06 -53.78 -3.20
C SER A 113 -38.67 -53.26 -2.75
N GLY A 114 -38.08 -53.49 -1.57
CA GLY A 114 -38.07 -54.64 -0.66
C GLY A 114 -36.60 -55.08 -0.46
N THR A 115 -35.99 -54.68 0.66
CA THR A 115 -34.65 -54.97 1.30
C THR A 115 -34.27 -56.49 1.29
N PRO A 116 -33.02 -57.02 1.51
CA PRO A 116 -32.00 -56.56 2.49
C PRO A 116 -30.48 -56.81 2.22
N ALA A 117 -29.71 -56.46 3.26
CA ALA A 117 -28.25 -56.32 3.46
C ALA A 117 -27.37 -57.58 3.40
N THR A 118 -26.03 -57.37 3.40
CA THR A 118 -24.93 -58.24 3.96
C THR A 118 -23.61 -57.47 3.67
N SER A 119 -22.85 -56.90 4.61
CA SER A 119 -22.03 -57.39 5.75
C SER A 119 -20.54 -57.11 5.48
N GLU A 120 -19.96 -56.36 6.41
CA GLU A 120 -18.54 -56.08 6.66
C GLU A 120 -17.74 -57.34 7.06
N PRO A 121 -16.40 -57.32 6.88
CA PRO A 121 -15.51 -57.75 7.97
C PRO A 121 -14.29 -56.80 8.20
N PRO A 122 -13.58 -56.92 9.35
CA PRO A 122 -12.99 -55.78 10.09
C PRO A 122 -11.43 -55.76 10.08
N PRO A 123 -10.70 -55.10 11.02
CA PRO A 123 -9.78 -53.99 10.74
C PRO A 123 -8.28 -54.40 10.79
N THR A 124 -7.38 -53.56 10.27
CA THR A 124 -5.95 -53.67 10.57
C THR A 124 -5.37 -52.30 10.94
N THR A 125 -4.96 -52.20 12.20
CA THR A 125 -4.29 -51.08 12.83
C THR A 125 -2.88 -50.91 12.25
N TYR A 126 -2.62 -49.76 11.62
CA TYR A 126 -1.27 -49.22 11.50
C TYR A 126 -1.27 -47.83 12.15
N ALA A 127 -0.65 -47.75 13.32
CA ALA A 127 -0.29 -46.47 13.94
C ALA A 127 0.85 -45.87 13.09
N SER A 128 0.51 -44.86 12.30
CA SER A 128 1.47 -43.95 11.68
C SER A 128 1.39 -42.63 12.43
N PRO A 129 2.51 -41.99 12.81
CA PRO A 129 2.48 -40.77 13.62
C PRO A 129 1.69 -39.69 12.87
N GLU A 130 0.68 -39.12 13.54
CA GLU A 130 0.08 -37.87 13.12
C GLU A 130 1.21 -36.84 12.97
N PRO A 131 1.32 -36.12 11.84
CA PRO A 131 2.05 -34.87 11.89
C PRO A 131 1.32 -33.99 12.90
N ASP A 132 2.04 -33.48 13.89
CA ASP A 132 1.58 -32.37 14.71
C ASP A 132 1.12 -31.24 13.78
N THR A 133 -0.17 -31.19 13.47
CA THR A 133 -0.87 -29.97 13.05
C THR A 133 -1.03 -29.10 14.30
N GLY A 134 0.11 -28.71 14.88
CA GLY A 134 0.19 -27.53 15.69
C GLY A 134 0.14 -26.36 14.72
N THR A 135 -1.06 -25.88 14.42
CA THR A 135 -1.24 -24.54 13.87
C THR A 135 -0.51 -23.58 14.81
N PRO A 136 0.58 -22.91 14.40
CA PRO A 136 0.99 -21.74 15.17
C PRO A 136 -0.14 -20.74 14.98
N SER A 137 -0.88 -20.49 16.05
CA SER A 137 -1.69 -19.28 16.16
C SER A 137 -0.71 -18.18 16.51
N PRO A 138 -0.36 -17.24 15.61
CA PRO A 138 0.23 -16.01 16.09
C PRO A 138 -0.92 -15.24 16.77
N SER A 139 -0.98 -15.33 18.09
CA SER A 139 -1.13 -14.09 18.84
C SER A 139 0.28 -13.55 18.91
N ALA A 140 0.64 -12.69 17.96
CA ALA A 140 1.96 -12.14 17.95
C ALA A 140 1.82 -10.71 18.45
N ASP A 141 2.06 -10.50 19.74
CA ASP A 141 2.24 -9.16 20.31
C ASP A 141 3.38 -8.37 19.61
N GLU A 142 4.19 -9.02 18.75
CA GLU A 142 5.35 -8.44 18.06
C GLU A 142 5.45 -8.91 16.59
N PRO A 143 5.80 -8.02 15.64
CA PRO A 143 5.85 -8.36 14.22
C PRO A 143 6.96 -9.37 13.88
N PRO A 144 6.96 -9.94 12.65
CA PRO A 144 8.03 -10.82 12.19
C PRO A 144 9.42 -10.18 12.37
N ALA A 145 10.44 -11.01 12.55
CA ALA A 145 11.81 -10.52 12.69
C ALA A 145 12.22 -9.66 11.48
N GLY A 146 12.83 -8.49 11.75
CA GLY A 146 13.20 -7.53 10.70
C GLY A 146 12.10 -6.52 10.36
N TYR A 147 10.96 -6.57 11.06
CA TYR A 147 9.87 -5.63 10.95
C TYR A 147 9.64 -4.90 12.29
N THR A 148 9.18 -3.67 12.19
CA THR A 148 8.79 -2.83 13.32
C THR A 148 7.30 -2.51 13.22
N ALA A 149 6.57 -2.69 14.31
CA ALA A 149 5.20 -2.23 14.43
C ALA A 149 5.20 -0.70 14.54
N TYR A 150 4.35 -0.05 13.75
CA TYR A 150 4.30 1.40 13.63
C TYR A 150 2.86 1.88 13.66
N ASP A 151 2.54 2.74 14.63
CA ASP A 151 1.30 3.50 14.65
C ASP A 151 1.45 4.73 13.75
N ASP A 152 0.84 4.68 12.59
CA ASP A 152 0.91 5.73 11.59
C ASP A 152 0.04 6.94 11.96
N PRO A 153 0.52 8.19 11.77
CA PRO A 153 -0.29 9.39 11.97
C PRO A 153 -1.59 9.46 11.17
N GLU A 154 -1.73 8.73 10.05
CA GLU A 154 -2.99 8.62 9.29
C GLU A 154 -4.03 7.71 9.97
N GLY A 155 -3.74 7.16 11.14
CA GLY A 155 -4.72 6.51 11.99
C GLY A 155 -4.85 5.01 11.74
N PHE A 156 -3.76 4.32 11.45
CA PHE A 156 -3.67 2.86 11.41
C PHE A 156 -2.35 2.38 12.01
N ARG A 157 -2.33 1.14 12.49
CA ARG A 157 -1.10 0.40 12.81
C ARG A 157 -0.70 -0.45 11.62
N ILE A 158 0.59 -0.66 11.42
CA ILE A 158 1.15 -1.52 10.38
C ILE A 158 2.50 -2.09 10.82
N ALA A 159 2.93 -3.22 10.28
CA ALA A 159 4.32 -3.65 10.35
C ALA A 159 5.06 -3.25 9.07
N VAL A 160 6.20 -2.59 9.21
CA VAL A 160 7.07 -2.21 8.10
C VAL A 160 8.49 -2.70 8.34
N PRO A 161 9.29 -2.96 7.30
CA PRO A 161 10.67 -3.37 7.50
C PRO A 161 11.46 -2.33 8.31
N ASP A 162 12.41 -2.81 9.10
CA ASP A 162 13.15 -1.98 10.04
C ASP A 162 13.77 -0.74 9.36
N GLY A 163 13.46 0.43 9.91
CA GLY A 163 13.98 1.72 9.47
C GLY A 163 13.17 2.40 8.35
N TRP A 164 12.21 1.71 7.72
CA TRP A 164 11.39 2.29 6.65
C TRP A 164 10.47 3.41 7.15
N GLN A 165 10.04 3.36 8.41
CA GLN A 165 9.27 4.43 9.06
C GLN A 165 10.02 5.77 9.10
N HIS A 166 11.36 5.75 9.00
CA HIS A 166 12.17 6.98 8.93
C HIS A 166 12.19 7.61 7.53
N GLN A 167 11.78 6.87 6.49
CA GLN A 167 11.62 7.36 5.12
C GLN A 167 10.13 7.49 4.73
N ARG A 168 9.25 7.53 5.74
CA ARG A 168 7.82 7.77 5.53
C ARG A 168 7.58 9.12 4.88
N SER A 169 6.74 9.14 3.85
CA SER A 169 6.19 10.37 3.27
C SER A 169 4.68 10.23 3.03
N THR A 170 4.00 11.36 2.86
CA THR A 170 2.59 11.39 2.47
C THR A 170 2.35 12.28 1.28
N VAL A 171 1.29 11.95 0.53
CA VAL A 171 0.73 12.81 -0.51
C VAL A 171 -0.76 12.98 -0.26
N SER A 172 -1.27 14.21 -0.41
CA SER A 172 -2.68 14.49 -0.19
C SER A 172 -3.58 13.67 -1.11
N SER A 173 -4.50 12.93 -0.49
CA SER A 173 -5.55 12.20 -1.18
C SER A 173 -6.76 13.09 -1.48
N GLN A 174 -7.55 12.69 -2.48
CA GLN A 174 -8.87 13.26 -2.73
C GLN A 174 -9.98 12.54 -1.96
N TYR A 175 -9.65 11.41 -1.31
CA TYR A 175 -10.57 10.56 -0.59
C TYR A 175 -9.89 9.90 0.61
N GLY A 176 -10.58 9.89 1.75
CA GLY A 176 -10.05 9.26 2.96
C GLY A 176 -8.83 9.99 3.53
N MET A 177 -7.85 9.21 3.99
CA MET A 177 -6.56 9.65 4.52
C MET A 177 -5.57 10.06 3.43
N ASP A 178 -4.48 10.75 3.81
CA ASP A 178 -3.38 10.97 2.88
C ASP A 178 -2.76 9.63 2.46
N ILE A 179 -2.25 9.57 1.23
CA ILE A 179 -1.57 8.37 0.72
C ILE A 179 -0.22 8.27 1.42
N VAL A 180 0.00 7.20 2.16
CA VAL A 180 1.25 6.96 2.89
C VAL A 180 2.18 6.11 2.04
N ASN A 181 3.46 6.51 2.00
CA ASN A 181 4.52 5.72 1.40
C ASN A 181 5.62 5.49 2.44
N TYR A 182 6.01 4.23 2.64
CA TYR A 182 7.22 3.85 3.33
C TYR A 182 8.22 3.33 2.30
N ARG A 183 9.49 3.64 2.51
CA ARG A 183 10.55 3.26 1.57
C ARG A 183 11.75 2.73 2.30
N ASP A 184 12.49 1.88 1.60
CA ASP A 184 13.84 1.59 2.02
C ASP A 184 14.75 2.83 1.84
N SER A 185 15.93 2.81 2.44
CA SER A 185 16.87 3.93 2.35
C SER A 185 17.36 4.25 0.93
N THR A 186 17.24 3.30 -0.01
CA THR A 186 17.63 3.49 -1.41
C THR A 186 16.48 3.98 -2.29
N GLY A 187 15.24 3.92 -1.80
CA GLY A 187 14.02 4.22 -2.54
C GLY A 187 13.67 3.20 -3.62
N ARG A 188 14.36 2.05 -3.67
CA ARG A 188 14.13 0.98 -4.65
C ARG A 188 12.99 0.06 -4.25
N HIS A 189 12.64 0.04 -2.96
CA HIS A 189 11.47 -0.66 -2.46
C HIS A 189 10.52 0.33 -1.80
N ARG A 190 9.22 0.05 -1.93
CA ARG A 190 8.16 0.90 -1.38
C ARG A 190 6.99 0.06 -0.91
N LEU A 191 6.43 0.44 0.22
CA LEU A 191 5.10 0.01 0.66
C LEU A 191 4.20 1.25 0.66
N GLN A 192 3.10 1.18 -0.06
CA GLN A 192 2.10 2.25 -0.15
C GLN A 192 0.79 1.83 0.52
N VAL A 193 0.18 2.75 1.24
CA VAL A 193 -1.11 2.57 1.91
C VAL A 193 -2.04 3.70 1.50
N TYR A 194 -3.25 3.37 1.05
CA TYR A 194 -4.29 4.36 0.74
C TYR A 194 -5.68 3.78 0.92
N GLU A 195 -6.68 4.65 0.97
CA GLU A 195 -8.08 4.25 0.96
C GLU A 195 -8.65 4.21 -0.45
N VAL A 196 -9.45 3.18 -0.69
CA VAL A 196 -10.08 2.91 -1.98
C VAL A 196 -11.45 3.58 -2.01
N GLN A 197 -11.71 4.36 -3.06
CA GLN A 197 -12.96 5.09 -3.23
C GLN A 197 -14.06 4.24 -3.87
N GLU A 198 -13.70 3.25 -4.69
CA GLU A 198 -14.65 2.37 -5.36
C GLU A 198 -15.40 1.48 -4.36
N ALA A 199 -16.53 0.92 -4.79
CA ALA A 199 -17.43 0.21 -3.87
C ALA A 199 -16.93 -1.17 -3.44
N SER A 200 -15.93 -1.73 -4.12
CA SER A 200 -15.33 -3.03 -3.77
C SER A 200 -13.88 -3.13 -4.28
N PRO A 201 -13.06 -4.05 -3.71
CA PRO A 201 -11.71 -4.32 -4.22
C PRO A 201 -11.68 -4.67 -5.71
N ASP A 202 -12.60 -5.52 -6.16
CA ASP A 202 -12.68 -5.95 -7.55
C ASP A 202 -13.09 -4.81 -8.50
N GLU A 203 -14.07 -3.99 -8.11
CA GLU A 203 -14.46 -2.82 -8.91
C GLU A 203 -13.30 -1.82 -9.06
N SER A 204 -12.53 -1.65 -7.98
CA SER A 204 -11.33 -0.81 -8.00
C SER A 204 -10.29 -1.34 -8.99
N PHE A 205 -10.05 -2.66 -9.04
CA PHE A 205 -9.15 -3.25 -10.04
C PHE A 205 -9.74 -3.29 -11.45
N ASP A 206 -11.04 -3.47 -11.61
CA ASP A 206 -11.71 -3.38 -12.92
C ASP A 206 -11.54 -1.98 -13.52
N GLN A 207 -11.73 -0.94 -12.70
CA GLN A 207 -11.47 0.43 -13.10
C GLN A 207 -9.99 0.63 -13.44
N TYR A 208 -9.07 0.20 -12.57
CA TYR A 208 -7.64 0.31 -12.85
C TYR A 208 -7.29 -0.42 -14.16
N LEU A 209 -7.74 -1.65 -14.40
CA LEU A 209 -7.38 -2.42 -15.60
C LEU A 209 -8.16 -2.03 -16.87
N SER A 210 -9.13 -1.13 -16.77
CA SER A 210 -9.89 -0.64 -17.93
C SER A 210 -9.00 0.09 -18.95
N ALA A 211 -9.45 0.09 -20.21
CA ALA A 211 -8.76 0.80 -21.29
C ALA A 211 -8.74 2.33 -21.11
N ASP A 212 -9.63 2.86 -20.27
CA ASP A 212 -9.76 4.29 -19.99
C ASP A 212 -8.68 4.80 -19.04
N VAL A 213 -7.96 3.89 -18.36
CA VAL A 213 -6.84 4.21 -17.47
C VAL A 213 -5.52 3.89 -18.18
N PRO A 214 -4.83 4.88 -18.77
CA PRO A 214 -3.41 4.78 -19.13
C PRO A 214 -2.57 4.05 -18.08
N LYS A 215 -1.74 3.13 -18.56
CA LYS A 215 -0.85 2.30 -17.75
C LYS A 215 0.58 2.81 -17.80
N PRO A 216 1.42 2.50 -16.80
CA PRO A 216 2.84 2.78 -16.88
C PRO A 216 3.47 2.04 -18.08
N GLN A 217 4.63 2.54 -18.51
CA GLN A 217 5.38 1.88 -19.59
C GLN A 217 5.69 0.43 -19.19
N GLY A 218 5.56 -0.50 -20.14
CA GLY A 218 5.85 -1.91 -19.90
C GLY A 218 4.84 -2.63 -19.01
N PHE A 219 3.70 -2.00 -18.70
CA PHE A 219 2.68 -2.59 -17.84
C PHE A 219 2.27 -3.98 -18.33
N ARG A 220 2.39 -4.96 -17.43
CA ARG A 220 1.98 -6.33 -17.69
C ARG A 220 1.43 -6.96 -16.42
N THR A 221 0.15 -7.30 -16.44
CA THR A 221 -0.46 -8.13 -15.40
C THR A 221 0.19 -9.51 -15.40
N LEU A 222 0.60 -9.97 -14.21
CA LEU A 222 1.08 -11.32 -13.96
C LEU A 222 -0.07 -12.19 -13.43
N SER A 223 -0.78 -11.70 -12.42
CA SER A 223 -1.91 -12.41 -11.82
C SER A 223 -2.94 -11.43 -11.28
N ARG A 224 -4.20 -11.86 -11.23
CA ARG A 224 -5.27 -11.22 -10.44
C ARG A 224 -6.06 -12.32 -9.75
N VAL A 225 -6.26 -12.17 -8.45
CA VAL A 225 -6.91 -13.17 -7.60
C VAL A 225 -7.94 -12.47 -6.73
N ASN A 226 -9.19 -12.94 -6.79
CA ASN A 226 -10.19 -12.61 -5.78
C ASN A 226 -9.89 -13.48 -4.54
N LEU A 227 -9.83 -12.83 -3.38
CA LEU A 227 -9.44 -13.42 -2.11
C LEU A 227 -10.63 -13.62 -1.17
N ASP A 228 -11.86 -13.40 -1.63
CA ASP A 228 -13.06 -13.49 -0.81
C ASP A 228 -13.16 -14.89 -0.18
N SER A 229 -13.18 -14.92 1.15
CA SER A 229 -13.21 -16.17 1.91
C SER A 229 -13.79 -15.93 3.30
N GLY A 230 -14.92 -16.57 3.59
CA GLY A 230 -15.64 -16.34 4.85
C GLY A 230 -16.06 -14.88 4.97
N ASP A 231 -15.62 -14.21 6.04
CA ASP A 231 -15.89 -12.80 6.30
C ASP A 231 -14.83 -11.86 5.68
N PHE A 232 -13.76 -12.40 5.11
CA PHE A 232 -12.74 -11.61 4.43
C PHE A 232 -13.19 -11.27 3.00
N THR A 233 -13.09 -10.00 2.63
CA THR A 233 -13.36 -9.49 1.27
C THR A 233 -12.10 -8.81 0.74
N GLY A 234 -11.58 -9.26 -0.39
CA GLY A 234 -10.32 -8.76 -0.93
C GLY A 234 -10.03 -9.20 -2.36
N SER A 235 -9.13 -8.49 -3.02
CA SER A 235 -8.55 -8.86 -4.30
C SER A 235 -7.09 -8.46 -4.33
N ARG A 236 -6.27 -9.24 -5.04
CA ARG A 236 -4.86 -8.95 -5.25
C ARG A 236 -4.52 -8.92 -6.73
N LEU A 237 -3.76 -7.91 -7.14
CA LEU A 237 -3.21 -7.75 -8.48
C LEU A 237 -1.68 -7.78 -8.38
N GLU A 238 -1.07 -8.63 -9.19
CA GLU A 238 0.38 -8.67 -9.38
C GLU A 238 0.71 -8.20 -10.79
N TYR A 239 1.65 -7.28 -10.94
CA TYR A 239 2.02 -6.73 -12.24
C TYR A 239 3.46 -6.26 -12.29
N LEU A 240 3.92 -6.01 -13.52
CA LEU A 240 5.21 -5.43 -13.81
C LEU A 240 5.05 -4.08 -14.50
N ALA A 241 6.02 -3.19 -14.33
CA ALA A 241 6.13 -1.93 -15.04
C ALA A 241 7.61 -1.58 -15.30
N ASP A 242 7.95 -1.14 -16.50
CA ASP A 242 9.34 -0.77 -16.84
C ASP A 242 9.78 0.53 -16.15
N SER A 243 8.82 1.38 -15.83
CA SER A 243 9.07 2.64 -15.14
C SER A 243 7.82 3.12 -14.44
N LEU A 244 7.99 3.64 -13.23
CA LEU A 244 6.96 4.33 -12.48
C LEU A 244 7.35 5.81 -12.36
N ARG A 245 6.36 6.70 -12.50
CA ARG A 245 6.64 8.13 -12.42
C ARG A 245 7.04 8.52 -11.00
N GLY A 246 8.06 9.37 -10.87
CA GLY A 246 8.54 9.84 -9.56
C GLY A 246 9.47 8.83 -8.88
N GLU A 247 9.57 7.61 -9.43
CA GLU A 247 10.39 6.55 -8.89
C GLU A 247 11.80 6.53 -9.51
N PRO A 248 12.81 6.01 -8.80
CA PRO A 248 14.13 5.78 -9.37
C PRO A 248 14.08 4.77 -10.52
N ASP A 249 15.04 4.90 -11.45
CA ASP A 249 15.27 3.89 -12.49
C ASP A 249 15.99 2.68 -11.89
N ILE A 250 15.23 1.62 -11.61
CA ILE A 250 15.71 0.36 -11.06
C ILE A 250 15.60 -0.80 -12.04
N GLY A 251 15.27 -0.50 -13.31
CA GLY A 251 14.76 -1.47 -14.27
C GLY A 251 13.27 -1.75 -14.07
N THR A 252 12.84 -2.97 -14.40
CA THR A 252 11.44 -3.37 -14.26
C THR A 252 11.04 -3.46 -12.79
N TRP A 253 9.99 -2.74 -12.43
CA TRP A 253 9.30 -2.85 -11.16
C TRP A 253 8.42 -4.08 -11.14
N HIS A 254 8.43 -4.79 -10.02
CA HIS A 254 7.44 -5.75 -9.63
C HIS A 254 6.55 -5.16 -8.55
N VAL A 255 5.23 -5.39 -8.67
CA VAL A 255 4.24 -4.81 -7.78
C VAL A 255 3.21 -5.85 -7.39
N VAL A 256 2.97 -5.95 -6.08
CA VAL A 256 1.87 -6.72 -5.49
C VAL A 256 0.95 -5.73 -4.78
N ASP A 257 -0.23 -5.49 -5.35
CA ASP A 257 -1.26 -4.57 -4.84
C ASP A 257 -2.44 -5.41 -4.31
N GLU A 258 -2.72 -5.32 -3.01
CA GLU A 258 -3.89 -5.93 -2.39
C GLU A 258 -4.86 -4.86 -1.89
N ARG A 259 -6.13 -5.03 -2.28
CA ARG A 259 -7.25 -4.20 -1.86
C ARG A 259 -8.22 -5.04 -1.06
N PHE A 260 -8.68 -4.54 0.08
CA PHE A 260 -9.50 -5.31 1.00
C PHE A 260 -10.41 -4.44 1.86
N LEU A 261 -11.46 -5.06 2.40
CA LEU A 261 -12.33 -4.47 3.41
C LEU A 261 -11.70 -4.68 4.79
N ALA A 262 -11.30 -3.60 5.43
CA ALA A 262 -10.72 -3.63 6.77
C ALA A 262 -11.79 -3.74 7.87
N ALA A 263 -11.34 -3.97 9.10
CA ALA A 263 -12.20 -4.17 10.27
C ALA A 263 -13.07 -2.96 10.65
N ASP A 264 -12.73 -1.75 10.18
CA ASP A 264 -13.54 -0.54 10.36
C ASP A 264 -14.60 -0.34 9.25
N GLY A 265 -14.72 -1.30 8.32
CA GLY A 265 -15.68 -1.30 7.24
C GLY A 265 -15.31 -0.41 6.05
N ARG A 266 -14.07 0.08 5.99
CA ARG A 266 -13.55 0.86 4.85
C ARG A 266 -12.66 -0.01 3.97
N LEU A 267 -12.53 0.40 2.72
CA LEU A 267 -11.66 -0.27 1.76
C LEU A 267 -10.28 0.39 1.77
N TYR A 268 -9.26 -0.44 1.92
CA TYR A 268 -7.86 -0.04 1.89
C TYR A 268 -7.13 -0.77 0.77
N ALA A 269 -6.02 -0.17 0.36
CA ALA A 269 -5.05 -0.77 -0.54
C ALA A 269 -3.67 -0.73 0.10
N LEU A 270 -3.01 -1.88 0.18
CA LEU A 270 -1.60 -2.03 0.52
C LEU A 270 -0.87 -2.54 -0.74
N ALA A 271 0.08 -1.77 -1.24
CA ALA A 271 0.83 -2.10 -2.43
C ALA A 271 2.33 -2.10 -2.15
N SER A 272 2.99 -3.23 -2.41
CA SER A 272 4.43 -3.43 -2.24
C SER A 272 5.10 -3.41 -3.61
N TYR A 273 6.18 -2.65 -3.72
CA TYR A 273 6.92 -2.37 -4.95
C TYR A 273 8.40 -2.68 -4.75
N GLY A 274 9.03 -3.31 -5.73
CA GLY A 274 10.47 -3.57 -5.74
C GLY A 274 10.99 -3.92 -7.13
N PRO A 275 12.29 -4.20 -7.28
CA PRO A 275 12.91 -4.50 -8.56
C PRO A 275 12.69 -5.96 -8.95
N GLU A 276 12.09 -6.23 -10.10
CA GLU A 276 11.84 -7.59 -10.60
C GLU A 276 13.10 -8.49 -10.64
N SER A 277 14.28 -7.87 -10.78
CA SER A 277 15.57 -8.53 -10.90
C SER A 277 16.05 -9.31 -9.67
N ASP A 278 15.47 -9.11 -8.48
CA ASP A 278 15.93 -9.76 -7.24
C ASP A 278 15.11 -10.98 -6.81
N GLY A 279 14.00 -11.30 -7.49
CA GLY A 279 13.31 -12.58 -7.33
C GLY A 279 11.82 -12.51 -6.98
N ARG A 280 11.25 -11.33 -6.74
CA ARG A 280 9.80 -11.08 -6.50
C ARG A 280 9.21 -11.61 -5.17
N ASP A 281 10.02 -12.27 -4.36
CA ASP A 281 9.58 -12.85 -3.09
C ASP A 281 9.52 -11.79 -1.98
N ASP A 282 10.39 -10.78 -2.04
CA ASP A 282 10.50 -9.73 -1.04
C ASP A 282 9.27 -8.82 -1.03
N GLU A 283 8.69 -8.46 -2.18
CA GLU A 283 7.48 -7.63 -2.17
C GLU A 283 6.29 -8.35 -1.55
N GLN A 284 6.19 -9.67 -1.75
CA GLN A 284 5.17 -10.52 -1.12
C GLN A 284 5.39 -10.62 0.39
N GLU A 285 6.64 -10.76 0.85
CA GLU A 285 6.98 -10.81 2.27
C GLU A 285 6.60 -9.49 2.97
N VAL A 286 6.99 -8.36 2.37
CA VAL A 286 6.66 -7.02 2.89
C VAL A 286 5.14 -6.81 2.94
N LEU A 287 4.43 -7.20 1.87
CA LEU A 287 2.98 -7.07 1.82
C LEU A 287 2.30 -7.95 2.89
N SER A 288 2.73 -9.20 3.05
CA SER A 288 2.16 -10.12 4.04
C SER A 288 2.32 -9.59 5.46
N ALA A 289 3.53 -9.18 5.84
CA ALA A 289 3.78 -8.63 7.16
C ALA A 289 2.94 -7.37 7.43
N ALA A 290 2.82 -6.51 6.42
CA ALA A 290 2.01 -5.30 6.50
C ALA A 290 0.51 -5.61 6.68
N LEU A 291 -0.05 -6.55 5.91
CA LEU A 291 -1.45 -6.95 5.99
C LEU A 291 -1.77 -7.61 7.34
N ASP A 292 -0.93 -8.53 7.80
CA ASP A 292 -1.11 -9.25 9.06
C ASP A 292 -1.17 -8.30 10.27
N TRP A 293 -0.50 -7.14 10.17
CA TRP A 293 -0.42 -6.12 11.21
C TRP A 293 -1.28 -4.89 10.96
N PHE A 294 -1.98 -4.82 9.83
CA PHE A 294 -2.75 -3.65 9.48
C PHE A 294 -3.99 -3.55 10.36
N CYS A 295 -4.07 -2.47 11.15
CA CYS A 295 -5.22 -2.21 11.99
C CYS A 295 -5.61 -0.74 12.00
N PRO A 296 -6.76 -0.36 11.42
CA PRO A 296 -7.31 0.98 11.57
C PRO A 296 -7.56 1.32 13.04
N SER A 297 -7.18 2.53 13.46
CA SER A 297 -7.31 3.00 14.87
C SER A 297 -8.77 3.10 15.35
N SER A 298 -9.72 3.15 14.43
CA SER A 298 -11.16 3.12 14.67
C SER A 298 -11.72 1.72 14.97
N ALA A 299 -10.93 0.67 14.75
CA ALA A 299 -11.31 -0.72 14.93
C ALA A 299 -10.56 -1.39 16.08
N THR A 300 -11.07 -2.56 16.48
CA THR A 300 -10.34 -3.51 17.33
C THR A 300 -9.99 -4.70 16.45
N CYS A 301 -8.72 -4.87 16.15
CA CYS A 301 -8.22 -6.03 15.42
C CYS A 301 -7.75 -7.09 16.43
N ALA A 302 -7.69 -8.34 16.00
CA ALA A 302 -7.04 -9.36 16.80
C ALA A 302 -5.54 -9.03 16.91
N ASP A 303 -4.97 -9.28 18.10
CA ASP A 303 -3.53 -9.24 18.35
C ASP A 303 -2.86 -10.58 17.96
#